data_AF-V6JXD4-F1
#
_entry.id   AF-V6JXD4-F1
#
_cell.length_a   1.000
_cell.length_b   1.000
_cell.length_c   1.000
_cell.angle_alpha   90.00
_cell.angle_beta   90.00
_cell.angle_gamma   90.00
#
_symmetry.space_group_name_H-M   'P 1'
#
loop_
_entity.id
_entity.type
_entity.pdbx_description
1 polymer ?
#
loop_
_entity_poly.entity_id
_entity_poly.type
_entity_poly.pdbx_seq_one_letter_code
_entity_poly.pdbx_strand_id
1 'polypeptide(L)'
;MVTGRTVVNMNEDPRAFRRRRIEAGLSQTDLAEKAGVSKSHLSDVENGRAGFSPKNLKAIAEALGCEIRDLLHPEPAASTSMSAA
;
A
#
# COMPACT_ATOMS: atom_id res chain seq x y z
N MET A 1 -25.96 -6.71 0.88
CA MET A 1 -24.97 -5.88 1.61
C MET A 1 -23.69 -5.82 0.78
N VAL A 2 -23.58 -4.88 -0.15
CA VAL A 2 -22.31 -4.57 -0.84
C VAL A 2 -21.93 -3.18 -0.36
N THR A 3 -21.04 -3.13 0.62
CA THR A 3 -20.60 -1.89 1.24
C THR A 3 -19.74 -1.12 0.25
N GLY A 4 -20.18 0.09 -0.09
CA GLY A 4 -19.32 1.23 -0.42
C GLY A 4 -18.36 1.06 -1.59
N ARG A 5 -18.77 1.59 -2.75
CA ARG A 5 -17.87 2.10 -3.79
C ARG A 5 -17.04 3.24 -3.20
N THR A 6 -15.92 2.91 -2.54
CA THR A 6 -14.99 3.92 -2.04
C THR A 6 -14.03 4.28 -3.16
N VAL A 7 -14.03 5.55 -3.52
CA VAL A 7 -13.10 6.18 -4.43
C VAL A 7 -11.65 5.87 -4.02
N VAL A 8 -10.99 4.97 -4.75
CA VAL A 8 -9.54 4.75 -4.65
C VAL A 8 -8.84 5.88 -5.40
N ASN A 9 -8.54 6.98 -4.71
CA ASN A 9 -7.62 8.04 -5.15
C ASN A 9 -6.68 8.31 -3.97
N MET A 10 -5.35 8.43 -4.08
CA MET A 10 -4.35 8.46 -5.16
C MET A 10 -3.02 7.99 -4.51
N ASN A 11 -2.08 7.40 -5.26
CA ASN A 11 -0.70 7.00 -4.86
C ASN A 11 -0.46 5.63 -4.18
N GLU A 12 -1.44 4.76 -3.96
CA GLU A 12 -1.19 3.44 -3.37
C GLU A 12 -1.17 2.37 -4.47
N ASP A 13 0.00 1.82 -4.81
CA ASP A 13 0.11 0.72 -5.78
C ASP A 13 -0.02 -0.63 -5.07
N PRO A 14 -1.15 -1.37 -5.22
CA PRO A 14 -1.38 -2.62 -4.51
C PRO A 14 -0.33 -3.70 -4.82
N ARG A 15 0.24 -3.67 -6.03
CA ARG A 15 1.25 -4.65 -6.46
C ARG A 15 2.59 -4.35 -5.80
N ALA A 16 2.96 -3.08 -5.71
CA ALA A 16 4.18 -2.68 -5.03
C ALA A 16 4.11 -2.95 -3.53
N PHE A 17 2.94 -2.71 -2.92
CA PHE A 17 2.68 -3.07 -1.53
C PHE A 17 2.86 -4.58 -1.29
N ARG A 18 2.23 -5.40 -2.13
CA ARG A 18 2.38 -6.86 -2.06
C ARG A 18 3.82 -7.32 -2.24
N ARG A 19 4.56 -6.71 -3.17
CA ARG A 19 5.98 -7.04 -3.41
C ARG A 19 6.82 -6.76 -2.16
N ARG A 20 6.67 -5.57 -1.54
CA ARG A 20 7.38 -5.22 -0.30
C ARG A 20 7.06 -6.16 0.84
N ARG A 21 5.80 -6.57 1.00
CA ARG A 21 5.43 -7.58 2.00
C ARG A 21 6.19 -8.90 1.80
N ILE A 22 6.32 -9.33 0.54
CA ILE A 22 7.05 -10.55 0.19
C ILE A 22 8.57 -10.38 0.39
N GLU A 23 9.15 -9.24 0.02
CA GLU A 23 10.56 -8.91 0.25
C GLU A 23 10.89 -8.87 1.76
N ALA A 24 9.95 -8.41 2.58
CA ALA A 24 10.05 -8.46 4.05
C ALA A 24 9.84 -9.87 4.64
N GLY A 25 9.51 -10.87 3.82
CA GLY A 25 9.29 -12.25 4.25
C GLY A 25 8.02 -12.45 5.10
N LEU A 26 7.07 -11.50 5.08
CA LEU A 26 5.88 -11.54 5.92
C LEU A 26 4.70 -12.15 5.18
N SER A 27 3.89 -12.97 5.86
CA SER A 27 2.57 -13.34 5.36
C SER A 27 1.57 -12.17 5.49
N GLN A 28 0.41 -12.24 4.83
CA GLN A 28 -0.66 -11.25 5.06
C GLN A 28 -1.15 -11.27 6.51
N THR A 29 -1.14 -12.44 7.15
CA THR A 29 -1.52 -12.57 8.56
C THR A 29 -0.46 -11.94 9.46
N ASP A 30 0.82 -12.18 9.18
CA ASP A 30 1.92 -11.67 10.00
C ASP A 30 1.96 -10.14 9.95
N LEU A 31 1.77 -9.57 8.76
CA LEU A 31 1.70 -8.12 8.60
C LEU A 31 0.44 -7.55 9.27
N ALA A 32 -0.69 -8.23 9.16
CA ALA A 32 -1.94 -7.83 9.81
C ALA A 32 -1.78 -7.77 11.33
N GLU A 33 -1.19 -8.80 11.94
CA GLU A 33 -0.93 -8.86 13.37
C GLU A 33 0.07 -7.78 13.82
N LYS A 34 1.18 -7.62 13.11
CA LYS A 34 2.19 -6.59 13.41
C LYS A 34 1.65 -5.17 13.30
N ALA A 35 0.83 -4.89 12.28
CA ALA A 35 0.28 -3.56 12.03
C ALA A 35 -1.05 -3.30 12.75
N GLY A 36 -1.60 -4.30 13.48
CA GLY A 36 -2.87 -4.17 14.17
C GLY A 36 -4.07 -3.94 13.25
N VAL A 37 -4.04 -4.51 12.04
CA VAL A 37 -5.11 -4.43 11.04
C VAL A 37 -5.68 -5.82 10.75
N SER A 38 -6.88 -5.88 10.16
CA SER A 38 -7.46 -7.18 9.78
C SER A 38 -6.81 -7.73 8.51
N LYS A 39 -6.58 -9.05 8.44
CA LYS A 39 -6.14 -9.74 7.21
C LYS A 39 -7.04 -9.41 6.01
N SER A 40 -8.36 -9.36 6.21
CA SER A 40 -9.32 -9.01 5.15
C SER A 40 -9.07 -7.60 4.61
N HIS A 41 -8.76 -6.64 5.48
CA HIS A 41 -8.40 -5.28 5.08
C HIS A 41 -7.14 -5.29 4.21
N LEU A 42 -6.08 -5.99 4.61
CA LEU A 42 -4.86 -6.11 3.79
C LEU A 42 -5.11 -6.78 2.44
N SER A 43 -5.97 -7.81 2.41
CA SER A 43 -6.39 -8.45 1.16
C SER A 43 -7.14 -7.47 0.25
N ASP A 44 -8.05 -6.67 0.81
CA ASP A 44 -8.78 -5.67 0.03
C ASP A 44 -7.86 -4.57 -0.50
N VAL A 45 -6.89 -4.13 0.29
CA VAL A 45 -5.83 -3.21 -0.14
C VAL A 45 -4.99 -3.81 -1.27
N GLU A 46 -4.46 -5.03 -1.10
CA GLU A 46 -3.64 -5.70 -2.13
C GLU A 46 -4.41 -5.94 -3.44
N ASN A 47 -5.75 -5.94 -3.39
CA ASN A 47 -6.63 -6.07 -4.55
C ASN A 47 -7.16 -4.71 -5.05
N GLY A 48 -6.74 -3.58 -4.48
CA GLY A 48 -7.19 -2.23 -4.87
C GLY A 48 -8.66 -1.95 -4.54
N ARG A 49 -9.24 -2.67 -3.58
CA ARG A 49 -10.63 -2.51 -3.11
C ARG A 49 -10.75 -1.62 -1.87
N ALA A 50 -9.63 -1.34 -1.21
CA ALA A 50 -9.55 -0.46 -0.05
C ALA A 50 -8.22 0.32 -0.07
N GLY A 51 -8.20 1.49 0.56
CA GLY A 51 -6.97 2.25 0.82
C GLY A 51 -6.50 2.11 2.27
N PHE A 52 -5.40 2.76 2.60
CA PHE A 52 -4.94 2.87 3.98
C PHE A 52 -5.47 4.14 4.66
N SER A 53 -5.92 4.01 5.90
CA SER A 53 -6.01 5.17 6.80
C SER A 53 -4.60 5.65 7.16
N PRO A 54 -4.36 6.95 7.42
CA PRO A 54 -3.06 7.45 7.89
C PRO A 54 -2.51 6.67 9.10
N LYS A 55 -3.41 6.23 9.99
CA LYS A 55 -3.07 5.38 11.14
C LYS A 55 -2.53 4.02 10.70
N ASN A 56 -3.19 3.37 9.74
CA ASN A 56 -2.80 2.06 9.22
C ASN A 56 -1.51 2.16 8.40
N LEU A 57 -1.36 3.20 7.57
CA LEU A 57 -0.13 3.47 6.82
C LEU A 57 1.09 3.55 7.74
N LYS A 58 0.97 4.28 8.84
CA LYS A 58 2.05 4.38 9.84
C LYS A 58 2.37 3.02 10.46
N ALA A 59 1.36 2.29 10.95
CA ALA A 59 1.57 0.99 11.58
C ALA A 59 2.16 -0.05 10.62
N ILE A 60 1.75 -0.01 9.35
CA ILE A 60 2.26 -0.89 8.30
C ILE A 60 3.70 -0.54 7.93
N ALA A 61 4.04 0.75 7.83
CA ALA A 61 5.40 1.21 7.60
C ALA A 61 6.34 0.76 8.72
N GLU A 62 5.92 0.92 9.98
CA GLU A 62 6.64 0.43 11.16
C GLU A 62 6.81 -1.10 11.13
N ALA A 63 5.75 -1.84 10.75
CA ALA A 63 5.79 -3.30 10.66
C ALA A 63 6.70 -3.84 9.54
N LEU A 64 6.81 -3.10 8.42
CA LEU A 64 7.68 -3.42 7.29
C LEU A 64 9.10 -2.86 7.46
N GLY A 65 9.34 -1.99 8.43
CA GLY A 65 10.63 -1.34 8.64
C GLY A 65 10.98 -0.34 7.54
N CYS A 66 9.99 0.29 6.90
CA CYS A 66 10.18 1.28 5.85
C CYS A 66 9.52 2.62 6.20
N GLU A 67 9.75 3.65 5.40
CA GLU A 67 9.04 4.92 5.57
C GLU A 67 7.64 4.84 4.92
N ILE A 68 6.70 5.66 5.40
CA ILE A 68 5.36 5.79 4.79
C ILE A 68 5.48 6.16 3.30
N ARG A 69 6.50 6.96 2.96
CA ARG A 69 6.81 7.38 1.58
C ARG A 69 7.24 6.22 0.68
N ASP A 70 7.73 5.12 1.24
CA ASP A 70 8.04 3.92 0.46
C ASP A 70 6.79 3.12 0.10
N LEU A 71 5.74 3.24 0.91
CA LEU A 71 4.45 2.58 0.68
C LEU A 71 3.57 3.36 -0.30
N LEU A 72 3.83 4.66 -0.44
CA LEU A 72 3.16 5.54 -1.39
C LEU A 72 4.02 5.61 -2.66
N HIS A 73 3.49 5.24 -3.80
CA HIS A 73 4.13 5.58 -5.06
C HIS A 73 3.99 7.09 -5.25
N PRO A 74 5.06 7.86 -5.50
CA PRO A 74 4.85 9.13 -6.16
C PRO A 74 4.15 8.81 -7.49
N GLU A 75 3.09 9.54 -7.82
CA GLU A 75 2.67 9.69 -9.23
C GLU A 75 3.93 9.69 -10.11
N PRO A 76 3.95 9.00 -11.27
CA PRO A 76 5.01 9.22 -12.23
C PRO A 76 4.97 10.71 -12.55
N ALA A 77 5.83 11.48 -11.89
CA ALA A 77 6.01 12.90 -12.13
C ALA A 77 6.57 12.99 -13.54
N ALA A 78 5.66 13.08 -14.49
CA ALA A 78 5.88 13.16 -15.92
C ALA A 78 6.65 11.99 -16.54
N SER A 79 6.17 11.56 -17.70
CA SER A 79 7.08 11.26 -18.81
C SER A 79 8.17 12.32 -18.84
N THR A 80 9.39 11.98 -18.39
CA THR A 80 10.57 12.74 -18.77
C THR A 80 10.69 12.56 -20.27
N SER A 81 10.18 13.53 -21.04
CA SER A 81 10.62 13.70 -22.41
C SER A 81 12.13 13.93 -22.34
N MET A 82 12.89 12.96 -22.82
CA MET A 82 14.13 13.30 -23.50
C MET A 82 13.83 14.39 -24.52
N SER A 83 14.43 15.56 -24.35
CA SER A 83 14.76 16.46 -25.47
C SER A 83 15.95 17.30 -25.05
N ALA A 84 17.13 16.70 -25.13
CA ALA A 84 18.35 17.43 -25.35
C ALA A 84 18.52 17.58 -26.87
N ALA A 85 18.38 18.81 -27.37
CA ALA A 85 18.78 19.25 -28.70
C ALA A 85 19.40 20.64 -28.56
#